data_AF-A0A1H0VH34-F1
#
_entry.id   AF-A0A1H0VH34-F1
#
_cell.length_a   1.000
_cell.length_b   1.000
_cell.length_c   1.000
_cell.angle_alpha   90.00
_cell.angle_beta   90.00
_cell.angle_gamma   90.00
#
_symmetry.space_group_name_H-M   'P 1'
#
loop_
_entity.id
_entity.type
_entity.pdbx_description
1 polymer ?
#
loop_
_entity_poly.entity_id
_entity_poly.type
_entity_poly.pdbx_seq_one_letter_code
_entity_poly.pdbx_strand_id
1 'polypeptide(L)'
;MFLTKNFLAVVRAISTGGSSRYYCALAVGPPVGRLKKFGVDLTAEIEELKEEVPCAPLRDDLMIQAAQVFKKSALELGYNWQKVNKFIYQDKCRKECDLVGM
;
A
#
# COMPACT_ATOMS: atom_id res chain seq x y z
N MET A 1 -16.56 8.05 10.16
CA MET A 1 -15.57 8.08 11.27
C MET A 1 -16.32 7.76 12.55
N PHE A 2 -15.79 6.85 13.37
CA PHE A 2 -16.37 6.52 14.67
C PHE A 2 -15.32 6.75 15.76
N LEU A 3 -15.74 7.18 16.94
CA LEU A 3 -14.87 7.41 18.08
C LEU A 3 -15.04 6.27 19.09
N THR A 4 -13.94 5.63 19.50
CA THR A 4 -14.00 4.62 20.56
C THR A 4 -14.21 5.29 21.93
N LYS A 5 -14.54 4.50 22.96
CA LYS A 5 -14.64 4.98 24.35
C LYS A 5 -13.36 5.65 24.86
N ASN A 6 -12.23 5.35 24.24
CA ASN A 6 -10.92 5.90 24.59
C ASN A 6 -10.53 7.07 23.69
N PHE A 7 -11.49 7.73 23.04
CA PHE A 7 -11.28 8.85 22.13
C PHE A 7 -10.39 8.53 20.91
N LEU A 8 -10.30 7.25 20.50
CA LEU A 8 -9.61 6.87 19.28
C LEU A 8 -10.53 7.03 18.07
N ALA A 9 -10.14 7.86 17.11
CA ALA A 9 -10.84 7.98 15.84
C ALA A 9 -10.53 6.78 14.94
N VAL A 10 -11.57 6.06 14.52
CA VAL A 10 -11.50 4.96 13.57
C VAL A 10 -12.17 5.37 12.26
N VAL A 11 -11.40 5.32 11.18
CA VAL A 11 -11.87 5.65 9.84
C VAL A 11 -12.07 4.35 9.05
N ARG A 12 -13.26 4.22 8.45
CA ARG A 12 -13.58 3.16 7.49
C ARG A 12 -14.38 3.76 6.35
N ALA A 13 -14.21 3.20 5.16
CA ALA A 13 -15.08 3.51 4.05
C ALA A 13 -16.33 2.61 4.08
N ILE A 14 -17.47 3.18 3.69
CA ILE A 14 -18.74 2.47 3.53
C ILE A 14 -19.17 2.67 2.08
N SER A 15 -18.67 1.80 1.21
CA SER A 15 -18.92 1.80 -0.23
C SER A 15 -18.54 0.44 -0.81
N THR A 16 -18.89 0.18 -2.08
CA THR A 16 -18.39 -1.01 -2.80
C THR A 16 -16.86 -0.94 -2.92
N GLY A 17 -16.20 -2.05 -2.57
CA GLY A 17 -14.75 -2.11 -2.37
C GLY A 17 -14.28 -1.62 -0.97
N GLY A 18 -15.14 -0.92 -0.24
CA GLY A 18 -14.83 -0.43 1.10
C GLY A 18 -13.55 0.39 1.11
N SER A 19 -12.68 0.12 2.08
CA SER A 19 -11.49 0.96 2.29
C SER A 19 -10.40 0.76 1.24
N SER A 20 -10.48 -0.30 0.40
CA SER A 20 -9.54 -0.46 -0.72
C SER A 20 -9.68 0.65 -1.77
N ARG A 21 -10.82 1.35 -1.80
CA ARG A 21 -11.04 2.52 -2.63
C ARG A 21 -10.33 3.79 -2.13
N TYR A 22 -9.98 3.84 -0.84
CA TYR A 22 -9.45 5.05 -0.19
C TYR A 22 -7.99 4.93 0.24
N TYR A 23 -7.53 3.74 0.62
CA TYR A 23 -6.15 3.54 1.04
C TYR A 23 -5.18 3.45 -0.15
N CYS A 24 -3.88 3.68 0.12
CA CYS A 24 -2.81 3.82 -0.87
C CYS A 24 -2.38 2.52 -1.57
N ALA A 25 -3.26 1.53 -1.65
CA ALA A 25 -3.09 0.24 -2.32
C ALA A 25 -1.75 -0.48 -2.07
N LEU A 26 -1.24 -0.44 -0.84
CA LEU A 26 0.02 -1.09 -0.48
C LEU A 26 -0.16 -2.62 -0.44
N ALA A 27 0.73 -3.34 -1.12
CA ALA A 27 0.79 -4.80 -1.14
C ALA A 27 2.03 -5.28 -0.37
N VAL A 28 1.99 -5.15 0.96
CA VAL A 28 3.06 -5.59 1.85
C VAL A 28 2.65 -6.92 2.48
N GLY A 29 3.49 -7.95 2.31
CA GLY A 29 3.24 -9.27 2.87
C GLY A 29 3.19 -9.27 4.39
N PRO A 30 2.35 -10.12 5.02
CA PRO A 30 2.31 -10.24 6.47
C PRO A 30 3.59 -10.90 7.01
N PRO A 31 3.91 -10.73 8.30
CA PRO A 31 5.09 -11.35 8.92
C PRO A 31 4.85 -12.84 9.21
N VAL A 32 4.83 -13.67 8.16
CA VAL A 32 4.47 -15.11 8.22
C VAL A 32 5.22 -15.85 9.32
N GLY A 33 6.54 -15.68 9.42
CA GLY A 33 7.35 -16.35 10.45
C GLY A 33 6.95 -16.02 11.88
N ARG A 34 6.35 -14.83 12.13
CA ARG A 34 5.78 -14.47 13.44
C ARG A 34 4.41 -15.12 13.63
N LEU A 35 3.59 -15.14 12.59
CA LEU A 35 2.23 -15.70 12.64
C LEU A 35 2.24 -17.22 12.85
N LYS A 36 3.18 -17.96 12.23
CA LYS A 36 3.32 -19.41 12.43
C LYS A 36 3.53 -19.80 13.90
N LYS A 37 4.20 -18.95 14.69
CA LYS A 37 4.40 -19.17 16.14
C LYS A 37 3.09 -19.16 16.93
N PHE A 38 2.05 -18.54 16.38
CA PHE A 38 0.69 -18.52 16.95
C PHE A 38 -0.23 -19.56 16.29
N GLY A 39 0.31 -20.50 15.50
CA GLY A 39 -0.47 -21.53 14.80
C GLY A 39 -1.16 -21.05 13.53
N VAL A 40 -0.82 -19.85 13.03
CA VAL A 40 -1.40 -19.29 11.80
C VAL A 40 -0.36 -19.33 10.68
N ASP A 41 -0.53 -20.26 9.74
CA ASP A 41 0.26 -20.32 8.51
C ASP A 41 -0.57 -19.74 7.35
N LEU A 42 -0.04 -18.71 6.69
CA LEU A 42 -0.68 -18.03 5.56
C LEU A 42 0.11 -18.21 4.25
N THR A 43 1.07 -19.15 4.23
CA THR A 43 2.04 -19.25 3.12
C THR A 43 1.31 -19.54 1.80
N ALA A 44 0.33 -20.45 1.80
CA ALA A 44 -0.40 -20.83 0.59
C ALA A 44 -1.30 -19.69 0.10
N GLU A 45 -2.04 -19.06 1.00
CA GLU A 45 -2.96 -17.96 0.72
C GLU A 45 -2.25 -16.73 0.17
N ILE A 46 -1.01 -16.48 0.61
CA ILE A 46 -0.19 -15.39 0.09
C ILE A 46 0.27 -15.67 -1.34
N GLU A 47 0.66 -16.91 -1.65
CA GLU A 47 1.05 -17.26 -3.02
C GLU A 47 -0.15 -17.22 -3.96
N GLU A 48 -1.31 -17.74 -3.54
CA GLU A 48 -2.56 -17.62 -4.30
C GLU A 48 -2.93 -16.15 -4.57
N LEU A 49 -2.90 -15.30 -3.54
CA LEU A 49 -3.23 -13.88 -3.67
C LEU A 49 -2.32 -13.13 -4.64
N LYS A 50 -1.03 -13.49 -4.70
CA LYS A 50 -0.07 -12.86 -5.64
C LYS A 50 -0.41 -13.15 -7.10
N GLU A 51 -1.12 -14.24 -7.38
CA GLU A 51 -1.58 -14.59 -8.73
C GLU A 51 -2.90 -13.85 -9.07
N GLU A 52 -3.72 -13.51 -8.08
CA GLU A 52 -5.01 -12.83 -8.30
C GLU A 52 -4.89 -11.32 -8.53
N VAL A 53 -3.91 -10.68 -7.89
CA VAL A 53 -3.75 -9.21 -7.96
C VAL A 53 -2.32 -8.81 -8.29
N PRO A 54 -2.11 -7.66 -8.95
CA PRO A 54 -0.78 -7.12 -9.15
C PRO A 54 -0.03 -7.00 -7.83
N CYS A 55 1.24 -7.36 -7.80
CA CYS A 55 2.10 -7.15 -6.63
C CYS A 55 3.47 -6.70 -7.09
N ALA A 56 3.55 -5.45 -7.56
CA ALA A 56 4.77 -4.90 -8.13
C ALA A 56 5.06 -3.49 -7.61
N PRO A 57 6.33 -3.06 -7.55
CA PRO A 57 6.68 -1.68 -7.27
C PRO A 57 6.01 -0.73 -8.27
N LEU A 58 5.70 0.49 -7.82
CA LEU A 58 5.17 1.51 -8.73
C LEU A 58 6.21 1.85 -9.82
N ARG A 59 5.77 1.93 -11.09
CA ARG A 59 6.59 2.38 -12.21
C ARG A 59 7.06 3.81 -11.94
N ASP A 60 8.29 4.11 -12.37
CA ASP A 60 8.88 5.44 -12.13
C ASP A 60 8.11 6.57 -12.81
N ASP A 61 7.47 6.29 -13.96
CA ASP A 61 6.68 7.28 -14.70
C ASP A 61 5.37 7.69 -14.01
N LEU A 62 4.94 6.91 -13.01
CA LEU A 62 3.77 7.17 -12.17
C LEU A 62 4.13 7.78 -10.80
N MET A 63 5.41 7.93 -10.49
CA MET A 63 5.86 8.51 -9.22
C MET A 63 5.76 10.03 -9.25
N ILE A 64 5.04 10.61 -8.29
CA ILE A 64 4.94 12.07 -8.13
C ILE A 64 6.27 12.70 -7.74
N GLN A 65 6.48 13.97 -8.10
CA GLN A 65 7.72 14.71 -7.82
C GLN A 65 8.05 14.74 -6.31
N ALA A 66 7.04 14.90 -5.44
CA ALA A 66 7.23 14.89 -4.00
C ALA A 66 7.86 13.57 -3.48
N ALA A 67 7.48 12.43 -4.08
CA ALA A 67 8.04 11.14 -3.70
C ALA A 67 9.52 11.01 -4.14
N GLN A 68 9.92 11.64 -5.23
CA GLN A 68 11.32 11.69 -5.67
C GLN A 68 12.19 12.54 -4.72
N VAL A 69 11.66 13.67 -4.24
CA VAL A 69 12.33 14.49 -3.22
C VAL A 69 12.53 13.68 -1.94
N PHE A 70 11.49 13.00 -1.46
CA PHE A 70 11.57 12.15 -0.28
C PHE A 70 12.61 11.03 -0.44
N LYS A 71 12.60 10.34 -1.59
CA LYS A 71 13.61 9.33 -1.93
C LYS A 71 15.03 9.90 -1.84
N LYS A 72 15.27 11.07 -2.44
CA LYS A 72 16.60 11.70 -2.45
C LYS A 72 17.08 11.96 -1.02
N SER A 73 16.26 12.61 -0.19
CA SER A 73 16.62 12.90 1.20
C SER A 73 16.85 11.64 2.04
N ALA A 74 16.04 10.60 1.85
CA ALA A 74 16.23 9.34 2.56
C ALA A 74 17.57 8.69 2.22
N LEU A 75 17.96 8.69 0.93
CA LEU A 75 19.24 8.16 0.48
C LEU A 75 20.43 9.00 0.97
N GLU A 76 20.33 10.33 0.95
CA GLU A 76 21.37 11.25 1.48
C GLU A 76 21.63 11.04 2.98
N LEU A 77 20.59 10.67 3.74
CA LEU A 77 20.69 10.34 5.16
C LEU A 77 21.15 8.88 5.42
N GLY A 78 21.42 8.10 4.38
CA GLY A 78 21.88 6.71 4.50
C GLY A 78 20.79 5.68 4.79
N TYR A 79 19.50 6.02 4.62
CA TYR A 79 18.42 5.04 4.76
C TYR A 79 18.32 4.12 3.53
N ASN A 80 18.00 2.84 3.76
CA ASN A 80 17.69 1.88 2.70
C ASN A 80 16.27 2.12 2.14
N TRP A 81 16.10 3.19 1.37
CA TRP A 81 14.83 3.50 0.75
C TRP A 81 14.51 2.51 -0.38
N GLN A 82 13.28 1.98 -0.38
CA GLN A 82 12.78 1.09 -1.41
C GLN A 82 11.35 1.44 -1.78
N LYS A 83 10.98 1.18 -3.04
CA LYS A 83 9.59 1.26 -3.47
C LYS A 83 8.79 0.16 -2.79
N VAL A 84 7.59 0.50 -2.33
CA VAL A 84 6.64 -0.48 -1.81
C VAL A 84 5.80 -1.03 -2.96
N ASN A 85 5.55 -2.35 -2.94
CA ASN A 85 4.66 -2.99 -3.89
C ASN A 85 3.23 -2.45 -3.78
N LYS A 86 2.54 -2.42 -4.92
CA LYS A 86 1.18 -1.92 -5.04
C LYS A 86 0.30 -2.97 -5.70
N PHE A 87 -0.95 -3.07 -5.26
CA PHE A 87 -1.99 -3.85 -5.94
C PHE A 87 -2.76 -3.05 -7.00
N ILE A 88 -2.03 -2.18 -7.71
CA ILE A 88 -2.58 -1.29 -8.74
C ILE A 88 -2.30 -1.89 -10.11
N TYR A 89 -3.33 -1.91 -10.96
CA TYR A 89 -3.19 -2.19 -12.41
C TYR A 89 -2.57 -0.97 -13.12
N GLN A 90 -1.24 -0.91 -13.11
CA GLN A 90 -0.48 0.30 -13.50
C GLN A 90 -0.60 0.64 -14.99
N ASP A 91 -0.92 -0.34 -15.83
CA ASP A 91 -1.26 -0.19 -17.25
C ASP A 91 -2.52 0.66 -17.46
N LYS A 92 -3.42 0.70 -16.47
CA LYS A 92 -4.66 1.50 -16.50
C LYS A 92 -4.51 2.87 -15.85
N CYS A 93 -3.35 3.17 -15.26
CA CYS A 93 -3.10 4.45 -14.60
C CYS A 93 -2.85 5.56 -15.64
N ARG A 94 -3.43 6.74 -15.37
CA ARG A 94 -3.02 8.00 -16.01
C ARG A 94 -2.02 8.70 -15.10
N LYS A 95 -1.05 9.39 -15.69
CA LYS A 95 -0.20 10.32 -14.93
C LYS A 95 -1.08 11.41 -14.32
N GLU A 96 -0.70 11.88 -13.13
CA GLU A 96 -1.35 13.02 -12.46
C GLU A 96 -2.85 12.81 -12.19
N CYS A 97 -3.32 11.55 -12.14
CA CYS A 97 -4.74 11.25 -11.93
C CYS A 97 -5.24 11.55 -10.50
N ASP A 98 -4.30 11.79 -9.58
CA ASP A 98 -4.52 12.20 -8.20
C ASP A 98 -4.76 13.71 -8.05
N LEU A 99 -4.50 14.52 -9.09
CA LEU A 99 -4.65 15.98 -9.05
C LEU A 99 -6.10 16.49 -9.19
N VAL A 100 -7.11 15.69 -8.85
CA VAL A 100 -8.50 16.20 -8.86
C VAL A 100 -8.73 17.06 -7.62
N GLY A 101 -8.40 18.36 -7.72
CA GLY A 101 -8.75 19.38 -6.72
C GLY A 101 -7.67 20.40 -6.35
N MET A 102 -6.93 20.94 -7.32
CA MET A 102 -6.32 22.28 -7.20
C MET A 102 -6.86 23.18 -8.30
#